data_AF-A0A9X4IN62-F1
#
_entry.id   AF-A0A9X4IN62-F1
#
_cell.length_a   1.000
_cell.length_b   1.000
_cell.length_c   1.000
_cell.angle_alpha   90.00
_cell.angle_beta   90.00
_cell.angle_gamma   90.00
#
_symmetry.space_group_name_H-M   'P 1'
#
loop_
_entity.id
_entity.type
_entity.pdbx_description
1 polymer ?
#
loop_
_entity_poly.entity_id
_entity_poly.type
_entity_poly.pdbx_seq_one_letter_code
_entity_poly.pdbx_strand_id
1 'polypeptide(L)'
;TTTHIQVITVEDTVAPEFVETLPLAEITVSCDNIPVMETLTATDNCDASVTVIPSEVTSGDDDACGSEYLITRKWTVSDCSGNTTTHIQVITVEDTVAPEFVETLPAAEITVSCDNIPVMETLTATDNCDASVTVIPSEVTSGDDDACGSEYLITRKWTVSDCSGNTTTHIQVITVEDIVAP
;
A
#
# COMPACT_ATOMS: atom_id res chain seq x y z
N THR A 1 -13.21 -17.49 -78.01
CA THR A 1 -13.22 -17.84 -76.57
C THR A 1 -13.59 -16.58 -75.82
N THR A 2 -14.74 -16.58 -75.14
CA THR A 2 -15.17 -15.45 -74.31
C THR A 2 -14.53 -15.60 -72.94
N THR A 3 -13.66 -14.68 -72.57
CA THR A 3 -13.06 -14.62 -71.23
C THR A 3 -13.99 -13.81 -70.33
N HIS A 4 -14.36 -14.37 -69.18
CA HIS A 4 -15.08 -13.64 -68.15
C HIS A 4 -14.10 -13.30 -67.03
N ILE A 5 -14.04 -12.03 -66.64
CA ILE A 5 -13.24 -11.57 -65.51
C ILE A 5 -14.22 -11.29 -64.37
N GLN A 6 -14.02 -11.95 -63.24
CA GLN A 6 -14.67 -11.63 -61.99
C GLN A 6 -13.66 -10.94 -61.09
N VAL A 7 -13.99 -9.76 -60.60
CA VAL A 7 -13.22 -9.07 -59.56
C VAL A 7 -13.89 -9.36 -58.23
N ILE A 8 -13.14 -9.92 -57.28
CA ILE A 8 -13.57 -10.13 -55.89
C ILE A 8 -12.71 -9.22 -55.02
N THR A 9 -13.35 -8.38 -54.20
CA THR A 9 -12.69 -7.57 -53.19
C THR A 9 -12.80 -8.27 -51.85
N VAL A 10 -11.68 -8.37 -51.14
CA VAL A 10 -11.62 -8.84 -49.76
C VAL A 10 -11.41 -7.62 -48.89
N GLU A 11 -12.26 -7.46 -47.88
CA GLU A 11 -12.19 -6.40 -46.89
C GLU A 11 -12.22 -7.05 -45.51
N ASP A 12 -11.39 -6.56 -44.61
CA ASP A 12 -11.31 -7.06 -43.26
C ASP A 12 -12.01 -6.10 -42.29
N THR A 13 -12.97 -6.64 -41.56
CA THR A 13 -13.88 -5.90 -40.67
C THR A 13 -13.86 -6.44 -39.25
N VAL A 14 -13.01 -7.42 -38.96
CA VAL A 14 -12.93 -8.09 -37.67
C VAL A 14 -11.73 -7.51 -36.93
N ALA A 15 -11.89 -7.20 -35.65
CA ALA A 15 -10.80 -6.69 -34.85
C ALA A 15 -9.95 -7.85 -34.29
N PRO A 16 -8.66 -7.61 -34.01
CA PRO A 16 -7.81 -8.60 -33.36
C PRO A 16 -8.35 -9.02 -32.00
N GLU A 17 -8.15 -10.27 -31.60
CA GLU A 17 -8.55 -10.80 -30.30
C GLU A 17 -7.32 -11.13 -29.44
N PHE A 18 -7.40 -10.85 -28.14
CA PHE A 18 -6.36 -11.25 -27.19
C PHE A 18 -6.34 -12.78 -27.03
N VAL A 19 -5.14 -13.35 -26.87
CA VAL A 19 -4.95 -14.81 -26.80
C VAL A 19 -5.09 -15.33 -25.37
N GLU A 20 -4.60 -14.55 -24.40
CA GLU A 20 -4.59 -14.93 -23.00
C GLU A 20 -5.87 -14.55 -22.25
N THR A 21 -6.00 -15.06 -21.02
CA THR A 21 -7.00 -14.53 -20.08
C THR A 21 -6.57 -13.13 -19.67
N LEU A 22 -7.47 -12.17 -19.85
CA LEU A 22 -7.19 -10.77 -19.51
C LEU A 22 -7.17 -10.57 -17.99
N PRO A 23 -6.34 -9.64 -17.50
CA PRO A 23 -6.39 -9.27 -16.10
C PRO A 23 -7.77 -8.73 -15.71
N LEU A 24 -8.08 -8.79 -14.42
CA LEU A 24 -9.32 -8.21 -13.91
C LEU A 24 -9.35 -6.70 -14.23
N ALA A 25 -10.49 -6.24 -14.71
CA ALA A 25 -10.69 -4.84 -15.11
C ALA A 25 -10.50 -3.88 -13.93
N GLU A 26 -10.81 -4.33 -12.71
CA GLU A 26 -10.67 -3.56 -11.49
C GLU A 26 -10.11 -4.43 -10.37
N ILE A 27 -9.10 -3.93 -9.66
CA ILE A 27 -8.55 -4.54 -8.44
C ILE A 27 -8.21 -3.45 -7.43
N THR A 28 -8.25 -3.79 -6.15
CA THR A 28 -7.72 -2.95 -5.06
C THR A 28 -6.54 -3.67 -4.40
N VAL A 29 -5.45 -2.95 -4.18
CA VAL A 29 -4.20 -3.48 -3.61
C VAL A 29 -3.59 -2.47 -2.64
N SER A 30 -2.73 -2.95 -1.75
CA SER A 30 -1.86 -2.09 -0.95
C SER A 30 -0.59 -1.71 -1.73
N CYS A 31 0.14 -0.70 -1.26
CA CYS A 31 1.27 -0.09 -1.97
C CYS A 31 2.43 -1.07 -2.22
N ASP A 32 2.59 -2.07 -1.36
CA ASP A 32 3.59 -3.13 -1.46
C ASP A 32 3.16 -4.31 -2.36
N ASN A 33 1.91 -4.31 -2.83
CA ASN A 33 1.29 -5.44 -3.53
C ASN A 33 0.75 -5.06 -4.92
N ILE A 34 1.31 -4.01 -5.55
CA ILE A 34 0.95 -3.61 -6.91
C ILE A 34 1.46 -4.68 -7.90
N PRO A 35 0.56 -5.34 -8.67
CA PRO A 35 0.99 -6.36 -9.61
C PRO A 35 1.79 -5.75 -10.77
N VAL A 36 2.78 -6.50 -11.26
CA VAL A 36 3.52 -6.14 -12.46
C VAL A 36 2.60 -6.11 -13.68
N MET A 37 2.82 -5.18 -14.60
CA MET A 37 2.05 -5.10 -15.85
C MET A 37 2.21 -6.37 -16.68
N GLU A 38 1.11 -7.02 -17.02
CA GLU A 38 1.12 -8.21 -17.87
C GLU A 38 1.48 -7.86 -19.33
N THR A 39 2.23 -8.75 -19.96
CA THR A 39 2.48 -8.71 -21.41
C THR A 39 1.42 -9.54 -22.10
N LEU A 40 0.54 -8.89 -22.87
CA LEU A 40 -0.54 -9.55 -23.61
C LEU A 40 -0.17 -9.74 -25.08
N THR A 41 -0.71 -10.79 -25.71
CA THR A 41 -0.61 -11.01 -27.14
C THR A 41 -1.99 -11.07 -27.79
N ALA A 42 -2.03 -10.88 -29.10
CA ALA A 42 -3.26 -10.89 -29.87
C ALA A 42 -3.04 -11.57 -31.22
N THR A 43 -4.14 -12.03 -31.81
CA THR A 43 -4.18 -12.61 -33.16
C THR A 43 -5.33 -12.01 -33.95
N ASP A 44 -5.19 -12.01 -35.27
CA ASP A 44 -6.23 -11.57 -36.19
C ASP A 44 -6.42 -12.60 -37.32
N ASN A 45 -7.61 -12.66 -37.91
CA ASN A 45 -7.94 -13.62 -38.96
C ASN A 45 -7.37 -13.27 -40.34
N CYS A 46 -7.03 -11.99 -40.58
CA CYS A 46 -6.54 -11.46 -41.84
C CYS A 46 -5.14 -10.82 -41.71
N ASP A 47 -4.75 -10.40 -40.51
CA ASP A 47 -3.43 -9.86 -40.19
C ASP A 47 -2.60 -10.83 -39.33
N ALA A 48 -1.58 -11.42 -39.94
CA ALA A 48 -0.70 -12.37 -39.27
C ALA A 48 0.28 -11.71 -38.27
N SER A 49 0.38 -10.38 -38.24
CA SER A 49 1.38 -9.66 -37.46
C SER A 49 0.77 -8.45 -36.75
N VAL A 50 -0.14 -8.71 -35.81
CA VAL A 50 -0.65 -7.69 -34.89
C VAL A 50 0.27 -7.54 -33.67
N THR A 51 0.37 -6.32 -33.13
CA THR A 51 1.18 -6.03 -31.94
C THR A 51 0.34 -5.30 -30.91
N VAL A 52 0.38 -5.78 -29.67
CA VAL A 52 -0.27 -5.11 -28.53
C VAL A 52 0.61 -3.96 -28.05
N ILE A 53 0.01 -2.78 -27.89
CA ILE A 53 0.65 -1.57 -27.38
C ILE A 53 0.11 -1.32 -25.97
N PRO A 54 0.91 -1.60 -24.92
CA PRO A 54 0.56 -1.25 -23.54
C PRO A 54 0.85 0.22 -23.22
N SER A 55 0.06 0.79 -22.30
CA SER A 55 0.32 2.08 -21.66
C SER A 55 -0.15 2.06 -20.20
N GLU A 56 0.54 2.80 -19.34
CA GLU A 56 0.22 2.94 -17.93
C GLU A 56 0.21 4.42 -17.54
N VAL A 57 -0.76 4.83 -16.72
CA VAL A 57 -0.90 6.18 -16.19
C VAL A 57 -1.27 6.10 -14.71
N THR A 58 -0.54 6.83 -13.87
CA THR A 58 -0.89 7.03 -12.46
C THR A 58 -1.63 8.35 -12.28
N SER A 59 -2.67 8.37 -11.46
CA SER A 59 -3.47 9.56 -11.16
C SER A 59 -3.98 9.53 -9.72
N GLY A 60 -4.25 10.70 -9.13
CA GLY A 60 -4.71 10.79 -7.74
C GLY A 60 -3.60 10.73 -6.69
N ASP A 61 -2.34 10.60 -7.13
CA ASP A 61 -1.14 10.76 -6.30
C ASP A 61 -0.85 12.25 -6.08
N ASP A 62 -1.84 12.98 -5.54
CA ASP A 62 -1.77 14.43 -5.32
C ASP A 62 -1.80 14.83 -3.83
N ASP A 63 -2.01 13.86 -2.94
CA ASP A 63 -1.77 14.06 -1.53
C ASP A 63 -0.26 14.02 -1.22
N ALA A 64 0.14 14.59 -0.09
CA ALA A 64 1.55 14.58 0.31
C ALA A 64 2.04 13.19 0.76
N CYS A 65 1.17 12.18 0.69
CA CYS A 65 1.27 10.93 1.40
C CYS A 65 1.48 9.74 0.46
N GLY A 66 1.05 9.83 -0.80
CA GLY A 66 1.16 8.79 -1.81
C GLY A 66 0.50 7.47 -1.41
N SER A 67 -0.45 7.49 -0.47
CA SER A 67 -1.05 6.29 0.11
C SER A 67 -2.35 5.86 -0.59
N GLU A 68 -2.97 6.75 -1.36
CA GLU A 68 -4.17 6.47 -2.16
C GLU A 68 -4.03 7.02 -3.58
N TYR A 69 -4.07 6.15 -4.59
CA TYR A 69 -4.03 6.56 -5.99
C TYR A 69 -4.54 5.47 -6.94
N LEU A 70 -4.71 5.83 -8.21
CA LEU A 70 -5.12 4.92 -9.26
C LEU A 70 -3.99 4.70 -10.26
N ILE A 71 -3.76 3.44 -10.64
CA ILE A 71 -2.97 3.07 -11.82
C ILE A 71 -3.94 2.57 -12.89
N THR A 72 -3.99 3.24 -14.04
CA THR A 72 -4.75 2.79 -15.21
C THR A 72 -3.82 2.22 -16.25
N ARG A 73 -3.98 0.94 -16.54
CA ARG A 73 -3.29 0.21 -17.60
C ARG A 73 -4.21 0.00 -18.78
N LYS A 74 -3.68 0.16 -19.98
CA LYS A 74 -4.42 -0.02 -21.22
C LYS A 74 -3.56 -0.80 -22.21
N TRP A 75 -4.15 -1.81 -22.81
CA TRP A 75 -3.56 -2.57 -23.91
C TRP A 75 -4.43 -2.36 -25.14
N THR A 76 -3.84 -1.83 -26.21
CA THR A 76 -4.55 -1.63 -27.48
C THR A 76 -3.84 -2.40 -28.57
N VAL A 77 -4.61 -3.10 -29.40
CA VAL A 77 -4.12 -3.75 -30.62
C VAL A 77 -4.96 -3.28 -31.80
N SER A 78 -4.31 -3.09 -32.94
CA SER A 78 -4.95 -2.75 -34.20
C SER A 78 -4.40 -3.62 -35.32
N ASP A 79 -5.24 -4.02 -36.26
CA ASP A 79 -4.82 -4.65 -37.51
C ASP A 79 -4.43 -3.61 -38.58
N CYS A 80 -3.99 -4.07 -39.74
CA CYS A 80 -3.65 -3.24 -40.90
C CYS A 80 -4.84 -2.55 -41.58
N SER A 81 -6.07 -2.98 -41.30
CA SER A 81 -7.33 -2.39 -41.80
C SER A 81 -7.88 -1.30 -40.87
N GLY A 82 -7.30 -1.16 -39.68
CA GLY A 82 -7.66 -0.18 -38.66
C GLY A 82 -8.70 -0.65 -37.65
N ASN A 83 -9.09 -1.93 -37.65
CA ASN A 83 -9.96 -2.46 -36.60
C ASN A 83 -9.15 -2.58 -35.31
N THR A 84 -9.78 -2.28 -34.17
CA THR A 84 -9.07 -2.17 -32.88
C THR A 84 -9.79 -2.91 -31.76
N THR A 85 -8.99 -3.49 -30.87
CA THR A 85 -9.44 -4.06 -29.59
C THR A 85 -8.66 -3.42 -28.46
N THR A 86 -9.32 -3.15 -27.34
CA THR A 86 -8.71 -2.53 -26.17
C THR A 86 -9.14 -3.25 -24.90
N HIS A 87 -8.18 -3.46 -24.01
CA HIS A 87 -8.43 -3.85 -22.63
C HIS A 87 -7.92 -2.77 -21.68
N ILE A 88 -8.68 -2.48 -20.63
CA ILE A 88 -8.34 -1.51 -19.59
C ILE A 88 -8.40 -2.22 -18.24
N GLN A 89 -7.37 -2.01 -17.44
CA GLN A 89 -7.32 -2.37 -16.03
C GLN A 89 -7.16 -1.09 -15.20
N VAL A 90 -7.95 -0.96 -14.16
CA VAL A 90 -7.82 0.05 -13.12
C VAL A 90 -7.38 -0.64 -11.83
N ILE A 91 -6.30 -0.16 -11.25
CA ILE A 91 -5.77 -0.63 -9.98
C ILE A 91 -5.96 0.51 -8.98
N THR A 92 -6.80 0.29 -7.98
CA THR A 92 -6.90 1.18 -6.83
C THR A 92 -5.83 0.79 -5.83
N VAL A 93 -4.94 1.72 -5.53
CA VAL A 93 -3.97 1.60 -4.44
C VAL A 93 -4.54 2.32 -3.23
N GLU A 94 -4.66 1.63 -2.11
CA GLU A 94 -5.19 2.16 -0.85
C GLU A 94 -4.36 1.58 0.32
N ASP A 95 -4.05 2.44 1.28
CA ASP A 95 -3.40 2.04 2.51
C ASP A 95 -4.41 1.69 3.62
N THR A 96 -4.38 0.42 4.02
CA THR A 96 -5.22 -0.12 5.10
C THR A 96 -4.39 -0.72 6.24
N VAL A 97 -3.06 -0.58 6.20
CA VAL A 97 -2.14 -1.22 7.13
C VAL A 97 -1.61 -0.14 8.07
N ALA A 98 -1.51 -0.47 9.36
CA ALA A 98 -0.97 0.47 10.33
C ALA A 98 0.55 0.39 10.40
N PRO A 99 1.25 1.48 10.79
CA PRO A 99 2.71 1.47 10.87
C PRO A 99 3.19 0.51 11.95
N GLU A 100 4.35 -0.11 11.73
CA GLU A 100 4.96 -1.04 12.66
C GLU A 100 6.19 -0.42 13.34
N PHE A 101 6.35 -0.65 14.64
CA PHE A 101 7.56 -0.25 15.36
C PHE A 101 8.77 -1.06 14.90
N VAL A 102 9.91 -0.40 14.74
CA VAL A 102 11.15 -1.03 14.24
C VAL A 102 11.89 -1.75 15.38
N GLU A 103 11.91 -1.15 16.57
CA GLU A 103 12.61 -1.68 17.72
C GLU A 103 11.80 -2.73 18.48
N THR A 104 12.49 -3.52 19.31
CA THR A 104 11.79 -4.34 20.31
C THR A 104 11.14 -3.42 21.33
N LEU A 105 9.84 -3.59 21.52
CA LEU A 105 9.07 -2.76 22.44
C LEU A 105 9.46 -3.04 23.90
N PRO A 106 9.46 -2.01 24.76
CA PRO A 106 9.69 -2.22 26.18
C PRO A 106 8.59 -3.11 26.78
N ALA A 107 8.90 -3.74 27.91
CA ALA A 107 7.91 -4.53 28.64
C ALA A 107 6.71 -3.64 29.02
N ALA A 108 5.50 -4.14 28.73
CA ALA A 108 4.25 -3.41 28.96
C ALA A 108 4.04 -3.06 30.44
N GLU A 109 4.58 -3.85 31.36
CA GLU A 109 4.52 -3.62 32.80
C GLU A 109 5.86 -3.95 33.44
N ILE A 110 6.36 -3.04 34.27
CA ILE A 110 7.54 -3.26 35.11
C ILE A 110 7.32 -2.65 36.50
N THR A 111 8.02 -3.19 37.49
CA THR A 111 8.10 -2.61 38.83
C THR A 111 9.55 -2.23 39.14
N VAL A 112 9.77 -1.02 39.64
CA VAL A 112 11.10 -0.46 39.90
C VAL A 112 11.14 0.31 41.21
N SER A 113 12.35 0.45 41.78
CA SER A 113 12.60 1.38 42.87
C SER A 113 12.62 2.82 42.37
N CYS A 114 12.36 3.78 43.26
CA CYS A 114 12.42 5.22 42.97
C CYS A 114 13.74 5.69 42.34
N ASP A 115 14.87 5.07 42.69
CA ASP A 115 16.20 5.40 42.15
C ASP A 115 16.55 4.67 40.84
N ASN A 116 15.66 3.83 40.32
CA ASN A 116 15.95 2.96 39.15
C ASN A 116 14.85 3.00 38.08
N ILE A 117 14.23 4.16 37.91
CA ILE A 117 13.25 4.38 36.84
C ILE A 117 14.00 4.44 35.50
N PRO A 118 13.67 3.57 34.52
CA PRO A 118 14.35 3.57 33.23
C PRO A 118 14.03 4.85 32.45
N VAL A 119 15.01 5.32 31.66
CA VAL A 119 14.79 6.41 30.71
C VAL A 119 13.77 5.98 29.65
N MET A 120 12.93 6.91 29.20
CA MET A 120 11.98 6.65 28.13
C MET A 120 12.71 6.29 26.83
N GLU A 121 12.36 5.15 26.24
CA GLU A 121 12.93 4.71 24.97
C GLU A 121 12.47 5.62 23.82
N THR A 122 13.39 5.89 22.89
CA THR A 122 13.05 6.52 21.60
C THR A 122 12.76 5.40 20.62
N LEU A 123 11.52 5.35 20.11
CA LEU A 123 11.08 4.36 19.14
C LEU A 123 10.93 4.99 17.76
N THR A 124 11.13 4.19 16.73
CA THR A 124 10.85 4.52 15.34
C THR A 124 9.85 3.53 14.76
N ALA A 125 9.27 3.88 13.61
CA ALA A 125 8.29 3.05 12.93
C ALA A 125 8.49 3.14 11.42
N THR A 126 7.98 2.14 10.72
CA THR A 126 7.90 2.10 9.26
C THR A 126 6.50 1.74 8.84
N ASP A 127 6.10 2.20 7.66
CA ASP A 127 4.85 1.84 7.04
C ASP A 127 5.09 1.42 5.58
N ASN A 128 4.20 0.59 5.02
CA ASN A 128 4.33 0.05 3.67
C ASN A 128 3.88 1.03 2.57
N CYS A 129 3.08 2.03 2.94
CA CYS A 129 2.55 3.07 2.06
C CYS A 129 3.08 4.46 2.42
N ASP A 130 3.36 4.73 3.71
CA ASP A 130 3.87 6.01 4.20
C ASP A 130 5.35 5.92 4.62
N ALA A 131 6.24 6.46 3.79
CA ALA A 131 7.67 6.48 4.08
C ALA A 131 8.07 7.44 5.21
N SER A 132 7.16 8.30 5.68
CA SER A 132 7.45 9.44 6.58
C SER A 132 6.65 9.41 7.88
N VAL A 133 6.37 8.22 8.43
CA VAL A 133 5.72 8.08 9.73
C VAL A 133 6.62 8.54 10.89
N THR A 134 6.00 9.13 11.92
CA THR A 134 6.70 9.62 13.12
C THR A 134 6.03 9.10 14.39
N VAL A 135 6.82 8.52 15.29
CA VAL A 135 6.34 8.10 16.61
C VAL A 135 6.20 9.31 17.54
N ILE A 136 5.03 9.44 18.16
CA ILE A 136 4.69 10.46 19.15
C ILE A 136 4.68 9.82 20.55
N PRO A 137 5.70 10.06 21.38
CA PRO A 137 5.73 9.63 22.77
C PRO A 137 4.92 10.57 23.70
N SER A 138 4.37 10.01 24.77
CA SER A 138 3.78 10.74 25.91
C SER A 138 4.02 10.01 27.22
N GLU A 139 4.14 10.74 28.32
CA GLU A 139 4.31 10.21 29.67
C GLU A 139 3.34 10.90 30.63
N VAL A 140 2.73 10.13 31.52
CA VAL A 140 1.84 10.63 32.58
C VAL A 140 2.18 9.91 33.89
N THR A 141 2.33 10.67 34.97
CA THR A 141 2.48 10.15 36.33
C THR A 141 1.15 10.24 37.07
N SER A 142 0.78 9.18 37.80
CA SER A 142 -0.44 9.13 38.61
C SER A 142 -0.22 8.39 39.92
N GLY A 143 -1.07 8.65 40.93
CA GLY A 143 -0.96 8.01 42.24
C GLY A 143 0.07 8.64 43.19
N ASP A 144 0.75 9.70 42.77
CA ASP A 144 1.68 10.50 43.60
C ASP A 144 0.94 11.46 44.55
N ASP A 145 -0.12 10.96 45.19
CA ASP A 145 -1.02 11.74 46.04
C ASP A 145 -0.66 11.63 47.54
N ASP A 146 0.30 10.77 47.89
CA ASP A 146 0.70 10.54 49.27
C ASP A 146 1.92 11.39 49.66
N ALA A 147 1.92 11.94 50.88
CA ALA A 147 2.96 12.86 51.36
C ALA A 147 4.37 12.23 51.45
N CYS A 148 4.45 10.90 51.26
CA CYS A 148 5.66 10.10 51.32
C CYS A 148 6.14 9.59 49.94
N GLY A 149 5.39 9.78 48.85
CA GLY A 149 5.80 9.39 47.49
C GLY A 149 6.25 7.93 47.32
N SER A 150 5.77 7.02 48.18
CA SER A 150 6.31 5.66 48.31
C SER A 150 5.78 4.68 47.27
N GLU A 151 4.70 5.02 46.56
CA GLU A 151 4.17 4.23 45.45
C GLU A 151 3.45 5.13 44.43
N TYR A 152 3.81 5.05 43.16
CA TYR A 152 3.11 5.75 42.06
C TYR A 152 3.32 5.05 40.72
N LEU A 153 2.52 5.42 39.72
CA LEU A 153 2.59 4.87 38.37
C LEU A 153 3.15 5.90 37.39
N ILE A 154 4.03 5.47 36.51
CA ILE A 154 4.39 6.20 35.28
C ILE A 154 3.81 5.43 34.10
N THR A 155 2.91 6.04 33.34
CA THR A 155 2.36 5.48 32.10
C THR A 155 3.00 6.19 30.91
N ARG A 156 3.75 5.44 30.11
CA ARG A 156 4.32 5.87 28.84
C ARG A 156 3.50 5.31 27.70
N LYS A 157 3.30 6.12 26.67
CA LYS A 157 2.59 5.73 25.45
C LYS A 157 3.37 6.23 24.25
N TRP A 158 3.57 5.35 23.27
CA TRP A 158 4.12 5.67 21.95
C TRP A 158 3.01 5.40 20.94
N THR A 159 2.68 6.41 20.14
CA THR A 159 1.66 6.32 19.09
C THR A 159 2.29 6.67 17.77
N VAL A 160 2.04 5.87 16.75
CA VAL A 160 2.39 6.20 15.37
C VAL A 160 1.14 6.06 14.52
N SER A 161 0.95 7.02 13.62
CA SER A 161 -0.11 6.99 12.63
C SER A 161 0.48 7.31 11.26
N ASP A 162 -0.02 6.66 10.22
CA ASP A 162 0.21 7.05 8.84
C ASP A 162 -0.75 8.15 8.40
N CYS A 163 -0.56 8.61 7.18
CA CYS A 163 -1.42 9.56 6.48
C CYS A 163 -2.86 9.10 6.24
N SER A 164 -3.09 7.80 6.00
CA SER A 164 -4.43 7.23 5.80
C SER A 164 -5.19 7.05 7.12
N GLY A 165 -4.53 7.34 8.24
CA GLY A 165 -5.09 7.37 9.58
C GLY A 165 -5.02 6.01 10.29
N ASN A 166 -4.36 5.01 9.72
CA ASN A 166 -4.12 3.77 10.45
C ASN A 166 -3.09 4.05 11.56
N THR A 167 -3.24 3.37 12.69
CA THR A 167 -2.53 3.75 13.93
C THR A 167 -2.11 2.53 14.73
N THR A 168 -0.87 2.56 15.21
CA THR A 168 -0.32 1.59 16.16
C THR A 168 0.05 2.31 17.46
N THR A 169 -0.22 1.66 18.59
CA THR A 169 0.07 2.21 19.92
C THR A 169 0.73 1.15 20.80
N HIS A 170 1.80 1.56 21.50
CA HIS A 170 2.39 0.80 22.58
C HIS A 170 2.25 1.57 23.91
N ILE A 171 1.92 0.86 24.99
CA ILE A 171 1.78 1.43 26.34
C ILE A 171 2.68 0.63 27.27
N GLN A 172 3.46 1.36 28.08
CA GLN A 172 4.23 0.84 29.19
C GLN A 172 3.70 1.46 30.50
N VAL A 173 3.46 0.63 31.50
CA VAL A 173 3.15 1.04 32.87
C VAL A 173 4.33 0.66 33.76
N ILE A 174 4.84 1.63 34.49
CA ILE A 174 5.94 1.47 35.44
C ILE A 174 5.36 1.71 36.83
N THR A 175 5.30 0.66 37.63
CA THR A 175 5.02 0.78 39.07
C THR A 175 6.29 1.16 39.79
N VAL A 176 6.32 2.33 40.41
CA VAL A 176 7.42 2.78 41.25
C VAL A 176 7.02 2.52 42.69
N GLU A 177 7.82 1.75 43.43
CA GLU A 177 7.59 1.47 44.85
C GLU A 177 8.91 1.57 45.64
N ASP A 178 8.85 2.01 46.90
CA ASP A 178 9.99 1.95 47.80
C ASP A 178 10.22 0.50 48.30
N ILE A 179 11.30 -0.10 47.81
CA ILE A 179 11.72 -1.46 48.17
C ILE A 179 12.91 -1.48 49.14
N VAL A 180 13.37 -0.33 49.63
CA VAL A 180 14.55 -0.20 50.48
C VAL A 180 14.12 0.02 51.94
N ALA A 181 14.57 -0.86 52.84
CA ALA A 181 14.33 -0.68 54.28
C ALA A 181 15.16 0.49 54.86
N PRO A 182 14.67 1.21 55.88
CA PRO A 182 15.35 2.34 56.51
C PRO A 182 16.66 1.98 57.24
#